data_AF-H1V7U6-F1
#
_entry.id   AF-H1V7U6-F1
#
_cell.length_a   1.000
_cell.length_b   1.000
_cell.length_c   1.000
_cell.angle_alpha   90.00
_cell.angle_beta   90.00
_cell.angle_gamma   90.00
#
_symmetry.space_group_name_H-M   'P 1'
#
loop_
_entity.id
_entity.type
_entity.pdbx_description
1 polymer ?
#
loop_
_entity_poly.entity_id
_entity_poly.type
_entity_poly.pdbx_seq_one_letter_code
_entity_poly.pdbx_strand_id
1 'polypeptide(L)'
;MLFEAGFRRAKADGLHVTMHCDFGQKDTHEHVREAIFEVCGRQGAERIDHGLDAADSEDLLRGLLDRGIGLTLCPHAYHRRTPTEVLFPKIRALWDRGVKFCINSDDPVYMHDVWVNGNMQKAYTYCRFTKADMVALARNGVDMSWASDEVKRELYRELDAVDVSE
;
A
#
# COMPACT_ATOMS: atom_id res chain seq x y z
N MET A 1 -7.52 20.60 3.49
CA MET A 1 -7.71 19.48 4.45
C MET A 1 -8.70 19.74 5.59
N LEU A 2 -9.77 18.94 5.68
CA LEU A 2 -10.77 18.98 6.76
C LEU A 2 -10.28 18.43 8.11
N PHE A 3 -9.38 17.43 8.10
CA PHE A 3 -8.97 16.67 9.29
C PHE A 3 -7.56 16.99 9.82
N GLU A 4 -6.91 18.02 9.29
CA GLU A 4 -5.50 18.34 9.59
C GLU A 4 -5.24 18.59 11.09
N ALA A 5 -6.16 19.28 11.78
CA ALA A 5 -6.03 19.50 13.22
C ALA A 5 -6.01 18.18 14.02
N GLY A 6 -6.80 17.19 13.58
CA GLY A 6 -6.84 15.86 14.20
C GLY A 6 -5.55 15.08 13.97
N PHE A 7 -5.05 15.06 12.74
CA PHE A 7 -3.78 14.39 12.41
C PHE A 7 -2.58 15.00 13.15
N ARG A 8 -2.50 16.33 13.21
CA ARG A 8 -1.45 17.02 13.99
C ARG A 8 -1.52 16.67 15.47
N ARG A 9 -2.73 16.57 16.03
CA ARG A 9 -2.91 16.19 17.42
C ARG A 9 -2.46 14.75 17.66
N ALA A 10 -2.85 13.81 16.79
CA ALA A 10 -2.45 12.41 16.87
C ALA A 10 -0.91 12.27 16.90
N LYS A 11 -0.19 12.93 15.98
CA LYS A 11 1.28 12.94 16.00
C LYS A 11 1.87 13.59 17.24
N ALA A 12 1.30 14.70 17.71
CA ALA A 12 1.76 15.36 18.94
C ALA A 12 1.61 14.46 20.17
N ASP A 13 0.60 13.58 20.17
CA ASP A 13 0.36 12.57 21.20
C ASP A 13 1.15 11.26 20.95
N GLY A 14 2.03 11.21 19.93
CA GLY A 14 2.90 10.06 19.63
C GLY A 14 2.22 8.92 18.86
N LEU A 15 1.04 9.14 18.28
CA LEU A 15 0.35 8.17 17.45
C LEU A 15 0.88 8.21 16.01
N HIS A 16 0.88 7.04 15.37
CA HIS A 16 1.19 6.92 13.96
C HIS A 16 0.03 7.39 13.07
N VAL A 17 0.35 7.82 11.84
CA VAL A 17 -0.64 8.35 10.90
C VAL A 17 -0.66 7.59 9.57
N THR A 18 -1.85 7.14 9.18
CA THR A 18 -2.20 6.64 7.84
C THR A 18 -3.44 7.37 7.32
N MET A 19 -3.67 7.36 6.01
CA MET A 19 -4.83 7.98 5.38
C MET A 19 -5.38 7.08 4.28
N HIS A 20 -6.70 6.89 4.26
CA HIS A 20 -7.38 6.24 3.13
C HIS A 20 -7.41 7.16 1.91
N CYS A 21 -6.95 6.65 0.77
CA CYS A 21 -7.01 7.27 -0.54
C CYS A 21 -7.57 6.26 -1.54
N ASP A 22 -8.88 6.06 -1.47
CA ASP A 22 -9.58 4.98 -2.15
C ASP A 22 -9.49 5.05 -3.67
N PHE A 23 -9.28 3.89 -4.28
CA PHE A 23 -9.16 3.73 -5.73
C PHE A 23 -10.48 4.06 -6.45
N GLY A 24 -10.38 4.90 -7.48
CA GLY A 24 -11.50 5.30 -8.34
C GLY A 24 -12.55 6.18 -7.66
N GLN A 25 -12.28 6.72 -6.47
CA GLN A 25 -13.18 7.66 -5.78
C GLN A 25 -12.97 9.09 -6.28
N LYS A 26 -13.98 9.93 -6.01
CA LYS A 26 -13.94 11.36 -6.29
C LYS A 26 -12.71 11.99 -5.63
N ASP A 27 -12.00 12.84 -6.37
CA ASP A 27 -10.84 13.62 -5.91
C ASP A 27 -9.65 12.76 -5.41
N THR A 28 -9.58 11.47 -5.76
CA THR A 28 -8.54 10.53 -5.30
C THR A 28 -7.10 11.03 -5.47
N HIS A 29 -6.75 11.62 -6.61
CA HIS A 29 -5.40 12.19 -6.83
C HIS A 29 -5.09 13.35 -5.87
N GLU A 30 -6.09 14.15 -5.51
CA GLU A 30 -5.91 15.24 -4.55
C GLU A 30 -5.80 14.69 -3.13
N HIS A 31 -6.57 13.68 -2.77
CA HIS A 31 -6.42 13.03 -1.46
C HIS A 31 -5.03 12.39 -1.29
N VAL A 32 -4.50 11.72 -2.33
CA VAL A 32 -3.12 11.21 -2.33
C VAL A 32 -2.13 12.37 -2.21
N ARG A 33 -2.34 13.48 -2.92
CA ARG A 33 -1.51 14.68 -2.80
C ARG A 33 -1.50 15.24 -1.38
N GLU A 34 -2.67 15.42 -0.77
CA GLU A 34 -2.82 15.88 0.61
C GLU A 34 -2.06 14.95 1.57
N ALA A 35 -2.20 13.63 1.39
CA ALA A 35 -1.54 12.62 2.22
C ALA A 35 -0.01 12.61 2.08
N ILE A 36 0.54 12.91 0.90
CA ILE A 36 1.98 12.99 0.68
C ILE A 36 2.56 14.32 1.18
N PHE A 37 1.91 15.44 0.85
CA PHE A 37 2.54 16.77 0.88
C PHE A 37 1.97 17.74 1.92
N GLU A 38 0.75 17.52 2.41
CA GLU A 38 0.04 18.53 3.21
C GLU A 38 -0.22 18.10 4.65
N VAL A 39 -0.65 16.85 4.85
CA VAL A 39 -1.05 16.36 6.16
C VAL A 39 0.08 16.42 7.17
N CYS A 40 -0.26 16.56 8.45
CA CYS A 40 0.68 16.60 9.56
C CYS A 40 1.68 17.77 9.43
N GLY A 41 1.20 18.94 9.03
CA GLY A 41 2.02 20.14 8.83
C GLY A 41 3.03 19.96 7.71
N ARG A 42 2.62 19.39 6.58
CA ARG A 42 3.44 19.11 5.39
C ARG A 42 4.49 18.01 5.56
N GLN A 43 4.41 17.24 6.64
CA GLN A 43 5.27 16.07 6.84
C GLN A 43 4.80 14.86 6.02
N GLY A 44 3.51 14.79 5.69
CA GLY A 44 2.91 13.62 5.07
C GLY A 44 2.50 12.56 6.10
N ALA A 45 1.69 11.61 5.65
CA ALA A 45 1.36 10.39 6.37
C ALA A 45 2.55 9.41 6.34
N GLU A 46 2.57 8.43 7.24
CA GLU A 46 3.64 7.42 7.27
C GLU A 46 3.40 6.31 6.24
N ARG A 47 2.13 6.05 5.93
CA ARG A 47 1.70 5.24 4.80
C ARG A 47 0.34 5.74 4.29
N ILE A 48 -0.02 5.33 3.09
CA ILE A 48 -1.32 5.63 2.48
C ILE A 48 -2.07 4.31 2.29
N ASP A 49 -3.30 4.26 2.78
CA ASP A 49 -4.17 3.13 2.55
C ASP A 49 -4.79 3.22 1.15
N HIS A 50 -4.69 2.13 0.41
CA HIS A 50 -4.90 2.08 -1.03
C HIS A 50 -3.93 2.96 -1.83
N GLY A 51 -4.35 4.11 -2.38
CA GLY A 51 -3.47 5.00 -3.14
C GLY A 51 -3.09 4.52 -4.55
N LEU A 52 -3.76 3.51 -5.10
CA LEU A 52 -3.48 2.96 -6.43
C LEU A 52 -3.57 4.01 -7.56
N ASP A 53 -4.32 5.09 -7.36
CA ASP A 53 -4.41 6.19 -8.32
C ASP A 53 -3.15 7.06 -8.43
N ALA A 54 -2.21 6.92 -7.49
CA ALA A 54 -0.87 7.49 -7.65
C ALA A 54 -0.18 7.00 -8.93
N ALA A 55 -0.50 5.80 -9.43
CA ALA A 55 0.09 5.23 -10.64
C ALA A 55 -0.14 6.06 -11.91
N ASP A 56 -1.16 6.91 -11.95
CA ASP A 56 -1.49 7.74 -13.12
C ASP A 56 -0.81 9.12 -13.10
N SER A 57 -0.08 9.44 -12.04
CA SER A 57 0.51 10.76 -11.85
C SER A 57 1.99 10.68 -11.47
N GLU A 58 2.83 11.16 -12.38
CA GLU A 58 4.29 11.18 -12.17
C GLU A 58 4.69 12.01 -10.95
N ASP A 59 3.97 13.09 -10.64
CA ASP A 59 4.22 13.89 -9.43
C ASP A 59 3.89 13.15 -8.14
N LEU A 60 2.84 12.32 -8.15
CA LEU A 60 2.49 11.50 -6.99
C LEU A 60 3.48 10.35 -6.82
N LEU A 61 3.87 9.68 -7.91
CA LEU A 61 4.91 8.64 -7.89
C LEU A 61 6.22 9.17 -7.30
N ARG A 62 6.70 10.32 -7.79
CA ARG A 62 7.89 10.98 -7.24
C ARG A 62 7.72 11.31 -5.76
N GLY A 63 6.56 11.86 -5.38
CA GLY A 63 6.25 12.16 -3.98
C GLY A 63 6.33 10.95 -3.05
N LEU A 64 5.79 9.80 -3.47
CA LEU A 64 5.86 8.55 -2.72
C LEU A 64 7.31 8.08 -2.55
N LEU A 65 8.08 8.10 -3.64
CA LEU A 65 9.48 7.66 -3.65
C LEU A 65 10.38 8.57 -2.79
N ASP A 66 10.31 9.89 -3.00
CA ASP A 66 11.15 10.87 -2.31
C ASP A 66 10.89 10.88 -0.80
N ARG A 67 9.66 10.60 -0.38
CA ARG A 67 9.28 10.57 1.04
C ARG A 67 9.31 9.17 1.66
N GLY A 68 9.55 8.12 0.85
CA GLY A 68 9.50 6.73 1.31
C GLY A 68 8.12 6.32 1.84
N ILE A 69 7.05 6.92 1.33
CA ILE A 69 5.66 6.62 1.75
C ILE A 69 5.19 5.41 0.96
N GLY A 70 4.83 4.35 1.67
CA GLY A 70 4.32 3.14 1.04
C GLY A 70 2.79 3.03 1.03
N LEU A 71 2.29 2.11 0.20
CA LEU A 71 0.86 1.90 -0.05
C LEU A 71 0.35 0.56 0.50
N THR A 72 -0.88 0.53 1.05
CA THR A 72 -1.56 -0.72 1.47
C THR A 72 -2.63 -1.11 0.44
N LEU A 73 -2.24 -1.90 -0.57
CA LEU A 73 -3.12 -2.22 -1.71
C LEU A 73 -4.06 -3.38 -1.38
N CYS A 74 -5.31 -3.28 -1.84
CA CYS A 74 -6.35 -4.28 -1.65
C CYS A 74 -6.89 -4.80 -3.00
N PRO A 75 -6.13 -5.63 -3.74
CA PRO A 75 -6.43 -6.00 -5.14
C PRO A 75 -7.87 -6.45 -5.39
N HIS A 76 -8.45 -7.26 -4.51
CA HIS A 76 -9.80 -7.77 -4.70
C HIS A 76 -10.87 -6.71 -4.47
N ALA A 77 -10.66 -5.75 -3.55
CA ALA A 77 -11.56 -4.63 -3.37
C ALA A 77 -11.71 -3.82 -4.67
N TYR A 78 -10.60 -3.62 -5.39
CA TYR A 78 -10.56 -2.94 -6.69
C TYR A 78 -11.14 -3.81 -7.81
N HIS A 79 -10.79 -5.10 -7.83
CA HIS A 79 -11.19 -6.04 -8.89
C HIS A 79 -12.70 -6.27 -8.94
N ARG A 80 -13.42 -6.01 -7.84
CA ARG A 80 -14.91 -6.02 -7.83
C ARG A 80 -15.53 -5.00 -8.77
N ARG A 81 -14.80 -3.94 -9.15
CA ARG A 81 -15.33 -2.79 -9.91
C ARG A 81 -14.52 -2.47 -11.16
N THR A 82 -13.36 -3.09 -11.32
CA THR A 82 -12.41 -2.77 -12.40
C THR A 82 -11.95 -4.05 -13.09
N PRO A 83 -12.01 -4.11 -14.44
CA PRO A 83 -11.57 -5.27 -15.20
C PRO A 83 -10.09 -5.62 -14.94
N THR A 84 -9.77 -6.91 -15.04
CA THR A 84 -8.42 -7.45 -14.79
C THR A 84 -7.36 -6.73 -15.62
N GLU A 85 -7.65 -6.50 -16.90
CA GLU A 85 -6.78 -5.88 -17.90
C GLU A 85 -6.51 -4.39 -17.67
N VAL A 86 -7.29 -3.74 -16.81
CA VAL A 86 -7.06 -2.34 -16.39
C VAL A 86 -6.36 -2.31 -15.03
N LEU A 87 -6.81 -3.14 -14.09
CA LEU A 87 -6.39 -3.07 -12.70
C LEU A 87 -4.94 -3.53 -12.47
N PHE A 88 -4.60 -4.74 -12.92
CA PHE A 88 -3.32 -5.36 -12.54
C PHE A 88 -2.10 -4.77 -13.26
N PRO A 89 -2.20 -4.25 -14.51
CA PRO A 89 -1.13 -3.45 -15.09
C PRO A 89 -0.80 -2.20 -14.27
N LYS A 90 -1.79 -1.60 -13.60
CA LYS A 90 -1.60 -0.44 -12.73
C LYS A 90 -0.82 -0.79 -11.46
N ILE A 91 -1.18 -1.91 -10.82
CA ILE A 91 -0.43 -2.46 -9.67
C ILE A 91 1.01 -2.80 -10.09
N ARG A 92 1.19 -3.43 -11.27
CA ARG A 92 2.52 -3.76 -11.79
C ARG A 92 3.34 -2.50 -12.08
N ALA A 93 2.73 -1.44 -12.60
CA ALA A 93 3.43 -0.19 -12.86
C ALA A 93 4.01 0.45 -11.59
N LEU A 94 3.30 0.39 -10.46
CA LEU A 94 3.84 0.84 -9.17
C LEU A 94 5.11 0.06 -8.78
N TRP A 95 5.07 -1.26 -8.92
CA TRP A 95 6.21 -2.13 -8.64
C TRP A 95 7.41 -1.81 -9.54
N ASP A 96 7.18 -1.70 -10.85
CA ASP A 96 8.23 -1.38 -11.85
C ASP A 96 8.88 -0.02 -11.59
N ARG A 97 8.13 0.93 -11.01
CA ARG A 97 8.62 2.25 -10.61
C ARG A 97 9.29 2.26 -9.25
N GLY A 98 9.35 1.13 -8.54
CA GLY A 98 9.98 1.01 -7.23
C GLY A 98 9.15 1.58 -6.07
N VAL A 99 7.85 1.85 -6.29
CA VAL A 99 6.96 2.29 -5.19
C VAL A 99 6.79 1.15 -4.21
N LYS A 100 7.08 1.41 -2.93
CA LYS A 100 6.88 0.42 -1.86
C LYS A 100 5.38 0.21 -1.62
N PHE A 101 4.92 -1.04 -1.67
CA PHE A 101 3.57 -1.39 -1.26
C PHE A 101 3.48 -2.81 -0.72
N CYS A 102 2.42 -3.09 0.03
CA CYS A 102 2.03 -4.44 0.48
C CYS A 102 0.61 -4.78 0.03
N ILE A 103 0.25 -6.06 0.15
CA ILE A 103 -1.07 -6.58 -0.22
C ILE A 103 -1.88 -6.87 1.04
N ASN A 104 -3.13 -6.39 1.06
CA ASN A 104 -4.04 -6.45 2.19
C ASN A 104 -5.44 -6.93 1.74
N SER A 105 -6.30 -7.28 2.71
CA SER A 105 -7.66 -7.77 2.45
C SER A 105 -8.76 -6.72 2.57
N ASP A 106 -8.47 -5.59 3.22
CA ASP A 106 -9.48 -4.60 3.60
C ASP A 106 -10.54 -5.25 4.52
N ASP A 107 -11.81 -5.26 4.11
CA ASP A 107 -12.94 -5.90 4.78
C ASP A 107 -13.30 -7.29 4.19
N PRO A 108 -12.55 -8.37 4.47
CA PRO A 108 -12.64 -9.64 3.72
C PRO A 108 -14.06 -10.22 3.65
N VAL A 109 -14.85 -10.15 4.73
CA VAL A 109 -16.23 -10.65 4.79
C VAL A 109 -17.17 -9.89 3.85
N TYR A 110 -16.97 -8.56 3.70
CA TYR A 110 -17.72 -7.74 2.74
C TYR A 110 -17.20 -7.89 1.30
N MET A 111 -16.04 -8.52 1.13
CA MET A 111 -15.33 -8.69 -0.13
C MET A 111 -15.32 -10.16 -0.58
N HIS A 112 -16.46 -10.83 -0.48
CA HIS A 112 -16.66 -12.24 -0.90
C HIS A 112 -15.77 -13.25 -0.17
N ASP A 113 -15.49 -13.02 1.12
CA ASP A 113 -14.60 -13.84 1.95
C ASP A 113 -13.19 -14.02 1.35
N VAL A 114 -12.71 -13.01 0.61
CA VAL A 114 -11.36 -13.02 0.05
C VAL A 114 -10.39 -12.36 1.03
N TRP A 115 -9.70 -13.22 1.77
CA TRP A 115 -8.67 -12.85 2.74
C TRP A 115 -7.35 -12.46 2.04
N VAL A 116 -6.33 -12.15 2.85
CA VAL A 116 -5.04 -11.65 2.35
C VAL A 116 -4.38 -12.64 1.37
N ASN A 117 -4.48 -13.95 1.62
CA ASN A 117 -3.95 -14.99 0.73
C ASN A 117 -4.60 -14.95 -0.66
N GLY A 118 -5.92 -14.71 -0.74
CA GLY A 118 -6.62 -14.58 -2.01
C GLY A 118 -6.23 -13.31 -2.78
N ASN A 119 -5.97 -12.23 -2.06
CA ASN A 119 -5.42 -11.00 -2.64
C ASN A 119 -3.99 -11.19 -3.15
N MET A 120 -3.13 -11.86 -2.38
CA MET A 120 -1.78 -12.23 -2.78
C MET A 120 -1.79 -13.14 -4.02
N GLN A 121 -2.68 -14.14 -4.07
CA GLN A 121 -2.81 -15.01 -5.24
C GLN A 121 -3.19 -14.23 -6.51
N LYS A 122 -4.09 -13.25 -6.39
CA LYS A 122 -4.47 -12.37 -7.50
C LYS A 122 -3.28 -11.53 -7.97
N ALA A 123 -2.54 -10.92 -7.05
CA ALA A 123 -1.34 -10.15 -7.37
C ALA A 123 -0.30 -11.03 -8.07
N TYR A 124 0.03 -12.19 -7.50
CA TYR A 124 0.93 -13.19 -8.10
C TYR A 124 0.53 -13.51 -9.55
N THR A 125 -0.73 -13.93 -9.74
CA THR A 125 -1.23 -14.41 -11.03
C THR A 125 -1.31 -13.30 -12.07
N TYR A 126 -1.95 -12.17 -11.74
CA TYR A 126 -2.33 -11.16 -12.73
C TYR A 126 -1.29 -10.06 -12.92
N CYS A 127 -0.43 -9.79 -11.92
CA CYS A 127 0.74 -8.94 -12.10
C CYS A 127 1.96 -9.72 -12.61
N ARG A 128 1.87 -11.05 -12.73
CA ARG A 128 2.97 -11.95 -13.13
C ARG A 128 4.19 -11.78 -12.22
N PHE A 129 3.95 -11.69 -10.92
CA PHE A 129 5.02 -11.66 -9.94
C PHE A 129 5.64 -13.04 -9.78
N THR A 130 6.94 -13.06 -9.52
CA THR A 130 7.68 -14.28 -9.16
C THR A 130 7.48 -14.62 -7.69
N LYS A 131 7.91 -15.81 -7.24
CA LYS A 131 7.93 -16.12 -5.79
C LYS A 131 8.77 -15.11 -5.01
N ALA A 132 9.90 -14.68 -5.58
CA ALA A 132 10.77 -13.67 -4.97
C ALA A 132 10.08 -12.30 -4.81
N ASP A 133 9.34 -11.86 -5.84
CA ASP A 133 8.54 -10.63 -5.77
C ASP A 133 7.48 -10.72 -4.65
N MET A 134 6.83 -11.88 -4.49
CA MET A 134 5.83 -12.07 -3.45
C MET A 134 6.43 -12.04 -2.03
N VAL A 135 7.62 -12.62 -1.83
CA VAL A 135 8.36 -12.48 -0.56
C VAL A 135 8.73 -11.02 -0.31
N ALA A 136 9.16 -10.29 -1.34
CA ALA A 136 9.47 -8.88 -1.22
C ALA A 136 8.23 -8.01 -0.88
N LEU A 137 7.05 -8.33 -1.44
CA LEU A 137 5.79 -7.70 -1.04
C LEU A 137 5.43 -7.97 0.43
N ALA A 138 5.66 -9.19 0.91
CA ALA A 138 5.48 -9.52 2.33
C ALA A 138 6.47 -8.74 3.22
N ARG A 139 7.75 -8.65 2.80
CA ARG A 139 8.78 -7.83 3.47
C ARG A 139 8.38 -6.35 3.54
N ASN A 140 7.82 -5.79 2.46
CA ASN A 140 7.29 -4.43 2.47
C ASN A 140 6.21 -4.23 3.54
N GLY A 141 5.34 -5.23 3.74
CA GLY A 141 4.35 -5.22 4.82
C GLY A 141 4.98 -5.16 6.21
N VAL A 142 6.07 -5.91 6.43
CA VAL A 142 6.85 -5.86 7.69
C VAL A 142 7.50 -4.49 7.85
N ASP A 143 8.15 -3.97 6.80
CA ASP A 143 8.81 -2.66 6.80
C ASP A 143 7.85 -1.54 7.22
N MET A 144 6.65 -1.52 6.60
CA MET A 144 5.62 -0.50 6.81
C MET A 144 4.76 -0.72 8.05
N SER A 145 4.95 -1.82 8.77
CA SER A 145 4.26 -2.05 10.04
C SER A 145 4.84 -1.15 11.14
N TRP A 146 4.02 -0.87 12.14
CA TRP A 146 4.44 -0.20 13.38
C TRP A 146 4.82 -1.20 14.47
N ALA A 147 5.22 -2.42 14.08
CA ALA A 147 5.73 -3.42 15.00
C ALA A 147 7.12 -3.03 15.52
N SER A 148 7.53 -3.60 16.66
CA SER A 148 8.87 -3.41 17.19
C SER A 148 9.94 -4.03 16.28
N ASP A 149 11.16 -3.54 16.35
CA ASP A 149 12.29 -4.10 15.59
C ASP A 149 12.54 -5.58 15.90
N GLU A 150 12.19 -6.03 17.11
CA GLU A 150 12.26 -7.44 17.48
C GLU A 150 11.31 -8.30 16.66
N VAL A 151 10.03 -7.92 16.62
CA VAL A 151 9.02 -8.61 15.81
C VAL A 151 9.41 -8.56 14.33
N LYS A 152 9.87 -7.40 13.83
CA LYS A 152 10.32 -7.29 12.43
C LYS A 152 11.47 -8.25 12.12
N ARG A 153 12.48 -8.35 13.00
CA ARG A 153 13.60 -9.29 12.82
C ARG A 153 13.15 -10.75 12.78
N GLU A 154 12.20 -11.14 13.61
CA GLU A 154 11.65 -12.50 13.59
C GLU A 154 10.95 -12.79 12.26
N LEU A 155 10.07 -11.88 11.83
CA LEU A 155 9.37 -12.00 10.55
C LEU A 155 10.34 -12.02 9.35
N TYR A 156 11.42 -11.23 9.39
CA TYR A 156 12.44 -11.29 8.34
C TYR A 156 13.12 -12.64 8.25
N ARG A 157 13.38 -13.33 9.38
CA ARG A 157 13.96 -14.69 9.37
C ARG A 157 12.99 -15.71 8.78
N GLU A 158 11.70 -15.60 9.11
CA GLU A 158 10.67 -16.46 8.51
C GLU A 158 10.60 -16.26 7.00
N LEU A 159 10.65 -15.01 6.53
CA LEU A 159 10.64 -14.68 5.11
C LEU A 159 11.93 -15.11 4.39
N ASP A 160 13.10 -15.06 5.04
CA ASP A 160 14.37 -15.55 4.48
C ASP A 160 14.41 -17.08 4.31
N ALA A 161 13.56 -17.81 5.03
CA ALA A 161 13.46 -19.26 4.93
C ALA A 161 12.53 -19.73 3.81
N VAL A 162 11.81 -18.82 3.14
CA VAL A 162 10.90 -19.17 2.04
C VAL A 162 11.71 -19.52 0.78
N ASP A 163 11.46 -20.71 0.23
CA ASP A 163 12.04 -21.11 -1.05
C ASP A 163 11.40 -20.35 -2.21
N VAL A 164 12.22 -19.55 -2.89
CA VAL A 164 11.82 -18.72 -4.04
C VAL A 164 12.39 -19.24 -5.36
N SER A 165 12.94 -20.45 -5.39
CA SER A 165 13.36 -21.09 -6.64
C SER A 165 12.15 -21.40 -7.54
N GLU A 166 12.32 -21.22 -8.85
CA GLU A 166 11.30 -21.42 -9.89
C GLU A 166 11.46 -22.78 -10.58
#